data_AF-A0A7W8ZQR7-F1
#
_entry.id   AF-A0A7W8ZQR7-F1
#
_cell.length_a   1.000
_cell.length_b   1.000
_cell.length_c   1.000
_cell.angle_alpha   90.00
_cell.angle_beta   90.00
_cell.angle_gamma   90.00
#
_symmetry.space_group_name_H-M   'P 1'
#
loop_
_entity.id
_entity.type
_entity.pdbx_description
1 polymer ?
#
loop_
_entity_poly.entity_id
_entity_poly.type
_entity_poly.pdbx_seq_one_letter_code
_entity_poly.pdbx_strand_id
1 'polypeptide(L)' 'MDINRLEDFVKTKYHLPEIASEKEMIENGIDMKDFQLKLLQKTEEMTLYIIQLNKKIELLENKLSKNKG' A
#
# COMPACT_ATOMS: atom_id res chain seq x y z
N MET A 1 1.95 -8.18 5.06
CA MET A 1 3.31 -7.76 5.48
C MET A 1 3.15 -6.57 6.42
N ASP A 2 3.98 -6.40 7.45
CA ASP A 2 3.94 -5.17 8.26
C ASP A 2 4.40 -3.96 7.42
N ILE A 3 3.84 -2.77 7.68
CA ILE A 3 4.10 -1.56 6.89
C ILE A 3 5.60 -1.18 6.85
N ASN A 4 6.34 -1.40 7.94
CA ASN A 4 7.77 -1.08 7.98
C ASN A 4 8.57 -2.04 7.08
N ARG A 5 8.20 -3.34 7.09
CA ARG A 5 8.82 -4.33 6.22
C ARG A 5 8.47 -4.11 4.74
N LEU A 6 7.27 -3.61 4.48
CA LEU A 6 6.82 -3.25 3.14
C LEU A 6 7.63 -2.07 2.59
N GLU A 7 7.90 -1.06 3.41
CA GLU A 7 8.74 0.08 3.03
C GLU A 7 10.14 -0.37 2.61
N ASP A 8 10.79 -1.21 3.40
CA ASP A 8 12.13 -1.74 3.08
C ASP A 8 12.12 -2.58 1.80
N PHE A 9 11.08 -3.39 1.61
CA PHE A 9 10.90 -4.17 0.39
C PHE A 9 10.81 -3.26 -0.83
N VAL A 10 9.93 -2.25 -0.79
CA VAL A 10 9.74 -1.32 -1.91
C VAL A 10 11.01 -0.53 -2.20
N LYS A 11 11.75 -0.08 -1.18
CA LYS A 11 13.04 0.61 -1.37
C LYS A 11 14.09 -0.28 -2.03
N THR A 12 14.09 -1.57 -1.70
CA THR A 12 15.12 -2.51 -2.19
C THR A 12 14.76 -3.11 -3.55
N LYS A 13 13.48 -3.38 -3.78
CA LYS A 13 12.96 -4.10 -4.95
C LYS A 13 12.31 -3.19 -6.00
N TYR A 14 11.99 -1.95 -5.64
CA TYR A 14 11.34 -0.95 -6.50
C TYR A 14 9.96 -1.35 -7.03
N HIS A 15 9.37 -2.43 -6.52
CA HIS A 15 8.02 -2.88 -6.81
C HIS A 15 7.37 -3.42 -5.54
N LEU A 16 6.03 -3.54 -5.54
CA LEU A 16 5.31 -4.17 -4.44
C LEU A 16 5.52 -5.69 -4.44
N PRO A 17 5.42 -6.35 -3.27
CA PRO A 17 5.30 -7.80 -3.23
C PRO A 17 4.19 -8.29 -4.16
N GLU A 18 4.38 -9.48 -4.76
CA GLU A 18 3.42 -10.15 -5.64
C GLU A 18 3.20 -9.49 -7.02
N ILE A 19 3.77 -8.30 -7.23
CA ILE A 19 3.87 -7.65 -8.54
C ILE A 19 5.23 -7.98 -9.12
N ALA A 20 5.26 -8.48 -10.36
CA ALA A 20 6.51 -8.72 -11.07
C ALA A 20 7.26 -7.39 -11.27
N SER A 21 8.59 -7.46 -11.26
CA SER A 21 9.40 -6.30 -11.63
C SER A 21 9.17 -5.90 -13.08
N GLU A 22 9.46 -4.64 -13.42
CA GLU A 22 9.40 -4.16 -14.81
C GLU A 22 10.22 -5.05 -15.74
N LYS A 23 11.41 -5.47 -15.31
CA LYS A 23 12.28 -6.38 -16.07
C LYS A 23 11.60 -7.72 -16.34
N GLU A 24 11.02 -8.35 -15.33
CA GLU A 24 10.32 -9.64 -15.48
C GLU A 24 9.08 -9.51 -16.38
N MET A 25 8.38 -8.38 -16.32
CA MET A 25 7.24 -8.10 -17.19
C MET A 25 7.65 -7.93 -18.66
N ILE A 26 8.80 -7.28 -18.93
CA ILE A 26 9.34 -7.16 -20.28
C ILE A 26 9.81 -8.51 -20.81
N GLU A 27 10.53 -9.29 -19.99
CA GLU A 27 11.11 -10.58 -20.40
C GLU A 27 10.07 -11.67 -20.62
N ASN A 28 9.07 -11.78 -19.74
CA ASN A 28 8.09 -12.87 -19.76
C ASN A 28 6.73 -12.47 -20.33
N GLY A 29 6.54 -11.20 -20.68
CA GLY A 29 5.24 -10.63 -20.98
C GLY A 29 4.36 -10.44 -19.74
N ILE A 30 3.17 -9.89 -19.95
CA ILE A 30 2.20 -9.61 -18.90
C ILE A 30 0.90 -10.34 -19.22
N ASP A 31 0.44 -11.18 -18.28
CA ASP A 31 -0.96 -11.60 -18.29
C ASP A 31 -1.83 -10.43 -17.82
N MET A 32 -2.55 -9.81 -18.75
CA MET A 32 -3.35 -8.62 -18.49
C MET A 32 -4.46 -8.88 -17.45
N LYS A 33 -5.05 -10.07 -17.43
CA LYS A 33 -6.12 -10.41 -16.49
C LYS A 33 -5.55 -10.55 -15.07
N ASP A 34 -4.44 -11.28 -14.91
CA ASP A 34 -3.77 -11.42 -13.61
C ASP A 34 -3.30 -10.06 -13.08
N PHE A 35 -2.70 -9.23 -13.95
CA PHE A 35 -2.25 -7.90 -13.57
C PHE A 35 -3.39 -6.98 -13.13
N GLN A 36 -4.52 -6.99 -13.85
CA GLN A 36 -5.72 -6.23 -13.46
C GLN A 36 -6.29 -6.69 -12.11
N LEU A 37 -6.34 -8.00 -11.85
CA LEU A 37 -6.80 -8.54 -10.57
C LEU A 37 -5.88 -8.11 -9.42
N LYS A 38 -4.56 -8.18 -9.63
CA LYS A 38 -3.57 -7.71 -8.66
C LYS A 38 -3.70 -6.21 -8.39
N LEU A 39 -3.95 -5.40 -9.42
CA LEU A 39 -4.17 -3.96 -9.26
C LEU A 39 -5.44 -3.67 -8.43
N LEU A 40 -6.54 -4.39 -8.69
CA LEU A 40 -7.76 -4.27 -7.89
C LEU A 40 -7.51 -4.63 -6.43
N GLN A 41 -6.84 -5.77 -6.17
CA GLN A 41 -6.47 -6.20 -4.82
C GLN A 41 -5.64 -5.14 -4.08
N LYS A 42 -4.61 -4.56 -4.74
CA LYS A 42 -3.77 -3.51 -4.12
C LYS A 42 -4.55 -2.21 -3.90
N THR A 43 -5.53 -1.91 -4.74
CA THR A 43 -6.42 -0.75 -4.56
C THR A 43 -7.33 -0.93 -3.33
N GLU A 44 -7.86 -2.13 -3.11
CA GLU A 44 -8.64 -2.45 -1.91
C GLU A 44 -7.79 -2.38 -0.64
N GLU A 45 -6.59 -2.96 -0.67
CA GLU A 45 -5.63 -2.92 0.45
C GLU A 45 -5.25 -1.47 0.79
N MET A 46 -4.95 -0.64 -0.20
CA MET A 46 -4.65 0.79 -0.02
C MET A 46 -5.85 1.56 0.57
N THR A 47 -7.07 1.26 0.12
CA THR A 47 -8.30 1.87 0.64
C THR A 47 -8.48 1.56 2.12
N LEU A 48 -8.23 0.31 2.54
CA LEU A 48 -8.26 -0.08 3.96
C LEU A 48 -7.21 0.67 4.78
N TYR A 49 -5.99 0.83 4.27
CA TYR A 49 -4.96 1.62 4.95
C TYR A 49 -5.35 3.09 5.08
N ILE A 50 -5.94 3.70 4.04
CA ILE A 50 -6.44 5.09 4.10
C ILE A 50 -7.51 5.23 5.20
N ILE A 51 -8.44 4.29 5.29
CA ILE A 51 -9.47 4.30 6.35
C ILE A 51 -8.82 4.23 7.75
N GLN A 52 -7.81 3.37 7.93
CA GLN A 52 -7.09 3.26 9.20
C GLN A 52 -6.32 4.53 9.54
N LEU A 53 -5.65 5.14 8.56
CA LEU A 53 -4.93 6.40 8.72
C LEU A 53 -5.88 7.54 9.09
N ASN A 54 -7.03 7.66 8.42
CA ASN A 54 -8.06 8.67 8.75
C ASN A 54 -8.53 8.53 10.19
N LYS A 55 -8.85 7.32 10.65
CA LYS A 55 -9.25 7.09 12.05
C LYS A 55 -8.16 7.50 13.05
N LYS A 56 -6.88 7.26 12.71
CA LYS A 56 -5.74 7.68 13.55
C LYS A 56 -5.61 9.20 13.59
N ILE A 57 -5.81 9.87 12.45
CA ILE A 57 -5.79 11.34 12.35
C ILE A 57 -6.91 11.93 13.22
N GLU A 58 -8.14 11.47 13.08
CA GLU A 58 -9.28 11.92 13.90
C GLU A 58 -9.00 11.74 15.40
N LEU A 59 -8.39 10.62 15.81
CA LEU A 59 -8.01 10.39 17.21
C LEU A 59 -6.95 11.39 17.69
N LEU A 60 -5.96 11.71 16.86
CA LEU A 60 -4.90 12.68 17.19
C LEU A 60 -5.47 14.09 17.28
N GLU A 61 -6.32 14.49 16.35
CA GLU A 61 -7.00 15.79 16.35
C GLU A 61 -7.87 15.97 17.60
N ASN A 62 -8.61 14.94 18.00
CA ASN A 62 -9.40 14.94 19.23
C ASN A 62 -8.55 15.03 20.51
N LYS A 63 -7.34 14.44 20.53
CA LYS A 63 -6.41 14.60 21.66
C LYS A 63 -5.84 16.01 21.71
N LEU A 64 -5.51 16.58 20.55
CA LEU A 64 -4.99 17.94 20.46
C LEU A 64 -6.02 19.00 20.85
N SER A 65 -7.30 18.80 20.54
CA SER A 65 -8.36 19.73 20.97
C SER A 65 -8.60 19.69 22.47
N LYS A 66 -8.58 18.49 23.09
CA LYS A 66 -8.73 18.33 24.55
C LYS A 66 -7.57 18.91 25.36
N ASN A 67 -6.36 18.93 24.82
CA ASN A 67 -5.20 19.51 25.52
C ASN A 67 -5.13 21.05 25.43
N LYS A 68 -6.00 21.69 24.65
CA LYS A 68 -6.06 23.15 24.46
C LYS A 68 -7.18 23.83 25.26
N GLY A 69 -8.03 23.07 25.93
CA GLY A 69 -9.08 23.57 26.84
C GLY A 69 -8.73 23.22 28.27
#